data_AF-A0A3D5HAA6-F1
#
_entry.id   AF-A0A3D5HAA6-F1
#
_cell.length_a   1.000
_cell.length_b   1.000
_cell.length_c   1.000
_cell.angle_alpha   90.00
_cell.angle_beta   90.00
_cell.angle_gamma   90.00
#
_symmetry.space_group_name_H-M   'P 1'
#
loop_
_entity.id
_entity.type
_entity.pdbx_description
1 polymer ?
#
loop_
_entity_poly.entity_id
_entity_poly.type
_entity_poly.pdbx_seq_one_letter_code
_entity_poly.pdbx_strand_id
1 'polypeptide(L)'
;LLPVCVASATSDGSIAYGYEGIAYAYLRGAKVINCSWGRTGGYSFFEQSVINAATQAGALVVVAAGNGTNNNGVGKSNDITSDYPAGYKNVLAVGATNST
;
A
#
# COMPACT_ATOMS: atom_id res chain seq x y z
N LEU A 1 -10.66 13.77 -8.14
CA LEU A 1 -10.32 12.36 -7.86
C LEU A 1 -9.51 11.82 -9.04
N LEU A 2 -8.44 11.05 -8.82
CA LEU A 2 -7.56 10.50 -9.87
C LEU A 2 -7.56 8.96 -9.76
N PRO A 3 -8.37 8.23 -10.55
CA PRO A 3 -8.33 6.77 -10.56
C PRO A 3 -7.11 6.29 -11.37
N VAL A 4 -6.35 5.34 -10.80
CA VAL A 4 -5.18 4.74 -11.44
C VAL A 4 -5.32 3.22 -11.34
N CYS A 5 -5.46 2.54 -12.49
CA CYS A 5 -5.46 1.08 -12.53
C CYS A 5 -4.03 0.56 -12.40
N VAL A 6 -3.80 -0.28 -11.40
CA VAL A 6 -2.48 -0.86 -11.10
C VAL A 6 -2.48 -2.39 -11.14
N ALA A 7 -3.61 -2.98 -11.54
CA ALA A 7 -3.76 -4.43 -11.66
C ALA A 7 -3.07 -4.96 -12.92
N SER A 8 -2.66 -6.24 -12.89
CA SER A 8 -2.28 -6.95 -14.11
C SER A 8 -3.49 -7.13 -15.01
N ALA A 9 -3.30 -6.97 -16.32
CA ALA A 9 -4.34 -7.25 -17.33
C ALA A 9 -4.55 -8.76 -17.56
N THR A 10 -3.62 -9.60 -17.12
CA THR A 10 -3.60 -11.05 -17.41
C THR A 10 -3.56 -11.93 -16.18
N SER A 11 -3.26 -11.37 -15.01
CA SER A 11 -3.09 -12.12 -13.76
C SER A 11 -4.08 -11.63 -12.72
N ASP A 12 -5.17 -12.38 -12.56
CA ASP A 12 -6.27 -12.03 -11.67
C ASP A 12 -5.78 -11.79 -10.23
N GLY A 13 -6.23 -10.67 -9.66
CA GLY A 13 -5.94 -10.28 -8.27
C GLY A 13 -4.53 -9.76 -8.00
N SER A 14 -3.65 -9.66 -9.00
CA SER A 14 -2.29 -9.15 -8.80
C SER A 14 -2.19 -7.64 -9.00
N ILE A 15 -1.47 -6.98 -8.10
CA ILE A 15 -1.10 -5.56 -8.20
C ILE A 15 0.28 -5.49 -8.84
N ALA A 16 0.32 -5.49 -10.17
CA ALA A 16 1.57 -5.51 -10.94
C ALA A 16 2.25 -4.14 -11.02
N TYR A 17 1.47 -3.04 -10.96
CA TYR A 17 1.96 -1.68 -11.20
C TYR A 17 1.68 -0.74 -10.02
N GLY A 18 1.60 -1.29 -8.80
CA GLY A 18 1.18 -0.55 -7.61
C GLY A 18 2.07 0.68 -7.34
N TYR A 19 3.38 0.51 -7.41
CA TYR A 19 4.35 1.55 -7.09
C TYR A 19 4.51 2.56 -8.23
N GLU A 20 4.45 2.12 -9.48
CA GLU A 20 4.36 2.99 -10.66
C GLU A 20 3.10 3.85 -10.61
N GLY A 21 1.99 3.28 -10.13
CA GLY A 21 0.74 4.01 -9.91
C GLY A 21 0.85 5.07 -8.82
N ILE A 22 1.53 4.78 -7.71
CA ILE A 22 1.87 5.77 -6.68
C ILE A 22 2.72 6.89 -7.30
N ALA A 23 3.74 6.53 -8.08
CA ALA A 23 4.62 7.48 -8.74
C ALA A 23 3.85 8.42 -9.67
N TYR A 24 3.02 7.85 -10.53
CA TYR A 24 2.13 8.61 -11.39
C TYR A 24 1.22 9.54 -10.60
N ALA A 25 0.59 9.06 -9.52
CA ALA A 25 -0.34 9.85 -8.73
C ALA A 25 0.31 11.09 -8.11
N TYR A 26 1.46 10.97 -7.44
CA TYR A 26 2.11 12.14 -6.84
C TYR A 26 2.65 13.11 -7.90
N LEU A 27 3.15 12.60 -9.04
CA LEU A 27 3.58 13.45 -10.17
C LEU A 27 2.41 14.23 -10.80
N ARG A 28 1.19 13.70 -10.71
CA ARG A 28 -0.04 14.38 -11.12
C ARG A 28 -0.63 15.28 -10.03
N GLY A 29 0.10 15.51 -8.94
CA GLY A 29 -0.27 16.45 -7.87
C GLY A 29 -1.24 15.87 -6.84
N ALA A 30 -1.46 14.55 -6.83
CA ALA A 30 -2.27 13.92 -5.79
C ALA A 30 -1.64 14.15 -4.41
N LYS A 31 -2.43 14.62 -3.45
CA LYS A 31 -1.99 14.88 -2.06
C LYS A 31 -2.27 13.72 -1.12
N VAL A 32 -3.19 12.84 -1.49
CA VAL A 32 -3.52 11.62 -0.77
C VAL A 32 -3.64 10.50 -1.80
N ILE A 33 -2.95 9.39 -1.54
CA ILE A 33 -2.90 8.21 -2.43
C ILE A 33 -3.36 7.01 -1.62
N ASN A 34 -4.53 6.46 -1.96
CA ASN A 34 -5.10 5.30 -1.29
C ASN A 34 -4.70 4.00 -1.99
N CYS A 35 -4.07 3.11 -1.24
CA CYS A 35 -3.60 1.80 -1.67
C CYS A 35 -4.25 0.72 -0.80
N SER A 36 -5.47 0.30 -1.14
CA SER A 36 -6.20 -0.74 -0.42
C SER A 36 -5.78 -2.14 -0.86
N TRP A 37 -4.47 -2.38 -0.85
CA TRP A 37 -3.84 -3.64 -1.23
C TRP A 37 -2.61 -3.87 -0.37
N GLY A 38 -2.15 -5.11 -0.34
CA GLY A 38 -0.96 -5.51 0.38
C GLY A 38 -0.50 -6.91 -0.01
N ARG A 39 0.74 -7.22 0.33
CA ARG A 39 1.35 -8.53 0.13
C ARG A 39 2.21 -8.90 1.33
N THR A 40 2.38 -10.20 1.53
CA THR A 40 3.47 -10.73 2.37
C THR A 40 4.79 -10.71 1.59
N GLY A 41 5.89 -11.03 2.27
CA GLY A 41 7.22 -11.17 1.67
C GLY A 41 8.22 -10.18 2.24
N GLY A 42 9.32 -10.00 1.53
CA GLY A 42 10.43 -9.16 1.99
C GLY A 42 10.24 -7.67 1.72
N TYR A 43 10.95 -6.88 2.53
CA TYR A 43 11.21 -5.47 2.30
C TYR A 43 11.90 -5.25 0.94
N SER A 44 11.48 -4.21 0.22
CA SER A 44 12.12 -3.76 -1.01
C SER A 44 12.58 -2.31 -0.90
N PHE A 45 13.87 -2.07 -1.14
CA PHE A 45 14.43 -0.72 -1.17
C PHE A 45 13.78 0.16 -2.24
N PHE A 46 13.43 -0.44 -3.39
CA PHE A 46 12.73 0.26 -4.46
C PHE A 46 11.37 0.76 -3.99
N GLU A 47 10.56 -0.12 -3.40
CA GLU A 47 9.21 0.22 -2.92
C GLU A 47 9.24 1.32 -1.85
N GLN A 48 10.15 1.22 -0.87
CA GLN A 48 10.36 2.27 0.13
C GLN A 48 10.78 3.60 -0.50
N SER A 49 11.62 3.57 -1.54
CA SER A 49 12.09 4.79 -2.21
C SER A 49 10.95 5.52 -2.93
N VAL A 50 10.03 4.79 -3.54
CA VAL A 50 8.83 5.35 -4.19
C VAL A 50 7.92 6.03 -3.17
N ILE A 51 7.70 5.39 -2.01
CA ILE A 51 6.91 5.97 -0.92
C ILE A 51 7.58 7.24 -0.39
N ASN A 52 8.90 7.22 -0.17
CA ASN A 52 9.65 8.39 0.27
C ASN A 52 9.58 9.54 -0.74
N ALA A 53 9.61 9.24 -2.04
CA ALA A 53 9.45 10.24 -3.08
C ALA A 53 8.05 10.88 -3.07
N ALA A 54 7.00 10.07 -2.86
CA ALA A 54 5.64 10.58 -2.72
C ALA A 54 5.53 11.53 -1.51
N THR A 55 6.10 11.15 -0.36
CA THR A 55 6.14 12.01 0.84
C THR A 55 6.90 13.31 0.60
N GLN A 56 8.06 13.25 -0.06
CA GLN A 56 8.84 14.44 -0.43
C GLN A 56 8.09 15.36 -1.40
N ALA A 57 7.26 14.81 -2.29
CA ALA A 57 6.36 15.57 -3.16
C ALA A 57 5.12 16.15 -2.43
N GLY A 58 5.02 15.94 -1.12
CA GLY A 58 3.92 16.41 -0.28
C GLY A 58 2.64 15.59 -0.42
N ALA A 59 2.75 14.30 -0.73
CA ALA A 59 1.65 13.35 -0.76
C ALA A 59 1.70 12.37 0.42
N LEU A 60 0.54 12.07 0.99
CA LEU A 60 0.36 11.00 1.97
C LEU A 60 -0.06 9.70 1.28
N VAL A 61 0.69 8.62 1.50
CA VAL A 61 0.31 7.28 1.06
C VAL A 61 -0.45 6.58 2.19
N VAL A 62 -1.69 6.20 1.93
CA VAL A 62 -2.58 5.49 2.85
C VAL A 62 -2.69 4.04 2.39
N VAL A 63 -2.46 3.09 3.29
CA VAL A 63 -2.32 1.67 2.93
C VAL A 63 -3.16 0.78 3.84
N ALA A 64 -3.55 -0.39 3.34
CA ALA A 64 -4.19 -1.40 4.17
C ALA A 64 -3.17 -2.01 5.14
N ALA A 65 -3.51 -2.12 6.43
CA ALA A 65 -2.65 -2.80 7.42
C ALA A 65 -2.56 -4.31 7.23
N GLY A 66 -3.39 -4.89 6.35
CA GLY A 66 -3.45 -6.34 6.08
C GLY A 66 -4.67 -7.01 6.72
N ASN A 67 -5.14 -8.09 6.09
CA ASN A 67 -6.31 -8.88 6.53
C ASN A 67 -5.94 -10.25 7.09
N GLY A 68 -4.65 -10.46 7.40
CA GLY A 68 -4.11 -11.76 7.80
C GLY A 68 -3.86 -12.71 6.63
N THR A 69 -3.17 -13.83 6.89
CA THR A 69 -2.65 -14.74 5.84
C THR A 69 -3.29 -16.13 5.89
N ASN A 70 -4.23 -16.37 6.81
CA ASN A 70 -4.83 -17.68 7.06
C ASN A 70 -6.34 -17.72 6.81
N ASN A 71 -6.95 -16.67 6.24
CA ASN A 71 -8.40 -16.56 6.06
C ASN A 71 -9.22 -16.65 7.36
N ASN A 72 -8.58 -16.60 8.54
CA ASN A 72 -9.27 -16.64 9.83
C ASN A 72 -9.78 -15.25 10.25
N GLY A 73 -9.59 -14.21 9.43
CA GLY A 73 -10.01 -12.83 9.72
C GLY A 73 -9.21 -12.14 10.82
N VAL A 74 -8.08 -12.71 11.26
CA VAL A 74 -7.25 -12.16 12.33
C VAL A 74 -6.12 -11.33 11.72
N GLY A 75 -6.19 -10.01 11.91
CA GLY A 75 -5.11 -9.09 11.54
C GLY A 75 -3.81 -9.39 12.29
N LYS A 76 -2.67 -9.06 11.69
CA LYS A 76 -1.34 -9.27 12.28
C LYS A 76 -0.71 -7.94 12.69
N SER A 77 0.19 -7.98 13.67
CA SER A 77 1.03 -6.82 13.98
C SER A 77 2.09 -6.65 12.89
N ASN A 78 2.04 -5.51 12.21
CA ASN A 78 3.03 -5.15 11.19
C ASN A 78 4.44 -4.91 11.77
N ASP A 79 4.57 -4.79 13.09
CA ASP A 79 5.86 -4.68 13.78
C ASP A 79 6.57 -6.03 13.95
N ILE A 80 5.81 -7.14 13.90
CA ILE A 80 6.32 -8.51 14.08
C ILE A 80 6.39 -9.23 12.74
N THR A 81 5.31 -9.15 11.96
CA THR A 81 5.19 -9.76 10.63
C THR A 81 4.63 -8.73 9.67
N SER A 82 5.51 -7.94 9.05
CA SER A 82 5.09 -6.85 8.18
C SER A 82 4.40 -7.36 6.91
N ASP A 83 3.22 -6.82 6.64
CA ASP A 83 2.66 -6.79 5.29
C ASP A 83 3.15 -5.51 4.58
N TYR A 84 3.44 -5.59 3.29
CA TYR A 84 3.87 -4.45 2.49
C TYR A 84 2.73 -4.00 1.57
N PRO A 85 2.43 -2.70 1.51
CA PRO A 85 3.27 -1.58 1.94
C PRO A 85 3.14 -1.10 3.40
N ALA A 86 2.30 -1.72 4.24
CA ALA A 86 2.06 -1.29 5.63
C ALA A 86 3.30 -1.24 6.52
N GLY A 87 4.29 -2.09 6.27
CA GLY A 87 5.57 -2.11 6.99
C GLY A 87 6.61 -1.08 6.53
N TYR A 88 6.30 -0.24 5.53
CA TYR A 88 7.21 0.82 5.10
C TYR A 88 7.11 2.06 5.99
N LYS A 89 8.19 2.83 6.05
CA LYS A 89 8.16 4.17 6.64
C LYS A 89 7.37 5.12 5.73
N ASN A 90 6.81 6.18 6.32
CA ASN A 90 6.10 7.27 5.63
C ASN A 90 4.78 6.85 4.94
N VAL A 91 4.15 5.80 5.45
CA VAL A 91 2.77 5.43 5.11
C VAL A 91 1.85 5.60 6.31
N LEU A 92 0.56 5.80 6.06
CA LEU A 92 -0.49 5.63 7.05
C LEU A 92 -1.14 4.26 6.86
N ALA A 93 -0.78 3.29 7.70
CA ALA A 93 -1.40 1.96 7.69
C ALA A 93 -2.74 1.98 8.45
N VAL A 94 -3.80 1.49 7.81
CA VAL A 94 -5.17 1.50 8.35
C VAL A 94 -5.65 0.07 8.58
N GLY A 95 -5.97 -0.24 9.84
CA GLY A 95 -6.63 -1.48 10.24
C GLY A 95 -8.15 -1.34 10.28
N ALA A 96 -8.86 -2.43 10.02
CA ALA A 96 -10.31 -2.48 10.11
C ALA A 96 -10.76 -2.84 11.55
N THR A 97 -11.84 -2.21 12.00
CA THR A 97 -12.58 -2.56 13.23
C THR A 97 -14.06 -2.79 12.88
N ASN A 98 -14.79 -3.49 13.73
CA ASN A 98 -16.23 -3.65 13.63
C ASN A 98 -16.96 -2.68 14.57
N SER A 99 -18.23 -2.41 14.28
CA SER A 99 -19.12 -1.73 15.21
C SER A 99 -19.53 -2.72 16.31
N THR A 100 -19.41 -2.29 17.56
CA THR A 100 -19.86 -3.03 18.75
C THR A 100 -21.37 -2.98 18.89
#